data_AF-A0AB38R8T2-F1
#
_entry.id   AF-A0AB38R8T2-F1
#
_cell.length_a   1.000
_cell.length_b   1.000
_cell.length_c   1.000
_cell.angle_alpha   90.00
_cell.angle_beta   90.00
_cell.angle_gamma   90.00
#
_symmetry.space_group_name_H-M   'P 1'
#
loop_
_entity.id
_entity.type
_entity.pdbx_description
1 polymer ?
#
loop_
_entity_poly.entity_id
_entity_poly.type
_entity_poly.pdbx_seq_one_letter_code
_entity_poly.pdbx_strand_id
1 'polypeptide(L)'
;MRIRHAVVGVAITGLVLAVAGCGSGDGEAAEGPGIAVAAETKQVPDRVTVHRPGLIDTSISPFDVPAWPGPHPSEFLEPNPPSGESGEIAGNRAATTYAASLDNPDALWNVGGTVQWLVVEPFP
;
A
#
# COMPACT_ATOMS: atom_id res chain seq x y z
N MET A 1 22.05 6.43 -30.26
CA MET A 1 20.70 6.81 -29.79
C MET A 1 20.89 7.50 -28.44
N ARG A 2 20.72 8.83 -28.36
CA ARG A 2 21.01 9.63 -27.15
C ARG A 2 19.69 9.93 -26.46
N ILE A 3 19.45 9.30 -25.32
CA ILE A 3 18.25 9.52 -24.50
C ILE A 3 18.53 10.74 -23.62
N ARG A 4 17.73 11.79 -23.79
CA ARG A 4 17.80 13.01 -22.98
C ARG A 4 16.95 12.77 -21.72
N HIS A 5 17.56 12.71 -20.55
CA HIS A 5 16.82 12.73 -19.29
C HIS A 5 16.42 14.18 -18.98
N ALA A 6 15.12 14.44 -18.84
CA ALA A 6 14.59 15.70 -18.36
C ALA A 6 14.50 15.64 -16.84
N VAL A 7 15.34 16.41 -16.15
CA VAL A 7 15.27 16.64 -14.70
C VAL A 7 14.32 17.82 -14.49
N VAL A 8 13.13 17.58 -13.94
CA VAL A 8 12.21 18.64 -13.51
C VAL A 8 12.61 19.05 -12.10
N GLY A 9 13.29 20.20 -12.00
CA GLY A 9 13.63 20.82 -10.72
C GLY A 9 12.39 21.46 -10.09
N VAL A 10 12.00 20.98 -8.91
CA VAL A 10 11.00 21.64 -8.06
C VAL A 10 11.73 22.71 -7.24
N ALA A 11 11.38 23.97 -7.46
CA ALA A 11 11.88 25.09 -6.69
C ALA A 11 11.16 25.14 -5.33
N ILE A 12 11.89 24.90 -4.24
CA ILE A 12 11.40 25.15 -2.88
C ILE A 12 11.70 26.61 -2.55
N THR A 13 10.70 27.47 -2.70
CA THR A 13 10.79 28.86 -2.25
C THR A 13 10.74 28.87 -0.71
N GLY A 14 11.89 29.05 -0.08
CA GLY A 14 12.01 29.16 1.37
C GLY A 14 11.25 30.37 1.90
N LEU A 15 10.24 30.14 2.73
CA LEU A 15 9.55 31.18 3.49
C LEU A 15 10.30 31.39 4.80
N VAL A 16 11.03 32.50 4.91
CA VAL A 16 11.63 32.97 6.16
C VAL A 16 10.58 33.75 6.94
N LEU A 17 10.11 33.21 8.07
CA LEU A 17 9.31 33.97 9.04
C LEU A 17 10.25 34.59 10.07
N ALA A 18 10.38 35.91 10.02
CA ALA A 18 11.07 36.71 11.02
C ALA A 18 10.30 36.65 12.34
N VAL A 19 10.91 36.09 13.38
CA VAL A 19 10.42 36.21 14.75
C VAL A 19 10.87 37.56 15.28
N ALA A 20 9.97 38.53 15.33
CA ALA A 20 10.17 39.80 16.01
C ALA A 20 9.30 39.85 17.28
N GLY A 21 9.96 39.98 18.42
CA GLY A 21 9.56 40.90 19.48
C GLY A 21 8.47 40.45 20.46
N CYS A 22 8.91 40.25 21.69
CA CYS A 22 8.11 40.17 22.92
C CYS A 22 7.28 41.45 23.14
N GLY A 23 6.01 41.32 23.56
CA GLY A 23 5.16 42.44 23.94
C GLY A 23 3.97 41.98 24.79
N SER A 24 4.06 42.22 26.10
CA SER A 24 3.02 41.98 27.10
C SER A 24 1.82 42.91 26.89
N GLY A 25 0.60 42.39 26.91
CA GLY A 25 -0.62 43.20 26.98
C GLY A 25 -1.90 42.35 26.94
N ASP A 26 -2.67 42.42 28.02
CA ASP A 26 -4.02 41.85 28.20
C ASP A 26 -4.93 42.02 26.97
N GLY A 27 -5.59 40.93 26.58
CA GLY A 27 -6.66 40.92 25.59
C GLY A 27 -6.96 39.48 25.15
N GLU A 28 -8.23 39.07 25.28
CA GLU A 28 -8.75 37.73 25.03
C GLU A 28 -8.03 36.95 23.90
N ALA A 29 -7.33 35.87 24.27
CA ALA A 29 -6.87 34.88 23.32
C ALA A 29 -8.06 34.03 22.88
N ALA A 30 -8.69 34.45 21.77
CA ALA A 30 -9.55 33.58 21.00
C ALA A 30 -8.77 32.31 20.64
N GLU A 31 -9.35 31.16 21.02
CA GLU A 31 -8.85 29.83 20.72
C GLU A 31 -8.63 29.70 19.21
N GLY A 32 -7.37 29.80 18.77
CA GLY A 32 -6.99 29.60 17.38
C GLY A 32 -7.22 28.15 16.99
N PRO A 33 -7.69 27.86 15.76
CA PRO A 33 -8.07 26.52 15.35
C PRO A 33 -6.83 25.64 15.41
N GLY A 34 -6.84 24.68 16.34
CA GLY A 34 -5.86 23.62 16.35
C GLY A 34 -5.89 22.97 14.99
N ILE A 35 -4.82 23.15 14.21
CA ILE A 35 -4.58 22.33 13.03
C ILE A 35 -4.33 20.92 13.53
N ALA A 36 -5.41 20.17 13.76
CA ALA A 36 -5.34 18.74 13.87
C ALA A 36 -4.75 18.27 12.55
N VAL A 37 -3.47 17.89 12.59
CA VAL A 37 -2.87 17.07 11.55
C VAL A 37 -3.79 15.87 11.45
N ALA A 38 -4.62 15.84 10.41
CA ALA A 38 -5.41 14.67 10.07
C ALA A 38 -4.39 13.58 9.77
N ALA A 39 -4.14 12.72 10.75
CA ALA A 39 -3.45 11.48 10.48
C ALA A 39 -4.26 10.79 9.38
N GLU A 40 -3.66 10.60 8.20
CA GLU A 40 -4.23 9.72 7.20
C GLU A 40 -4.35 8.34 7.86
N THR A 41 -5.54 8.04 8.37
CA THR A 41 -5.86 6.70 8.84
C THR A 41 -5.94 5.85 7.58
N LYS A 42 -4.86 5.13 7.26
CA LYS A 42 -4.85 4.09 6.22
C LYS A 42 -6.04 3.19 6.49
N GLN A 43 -7.07 3.31 5.67
CA GLN A 43 -8.32 2.59 5.86
C GLN A 43 -8.00 1.10 5.68
N VAL A 44 -8.20 0.32 6.74
CA VAL A 44 -8.00 -1.12 6.71
C VAL A 44 -9.20 -1.72 5.98
N PRO A 45 -9.01 -2.43 4.87
CA PRO A 45 -10.13 -2.95 4.10
C PRO A 45 -10.78 -4.14 4.81
N ASP A 46 -12.11 -4.11 4.91
CA ASP A 46 -12.92 -5.26 5.37
C ASP A 46 -13.01 -6.38 4.33
N ARG A 47 -12.62 -6.09 3.08
CA ARG A 47 -12.59 -7.03 1.96
C ARG A 47 -11.45 -6.68 1.00
N VAL A 48 -10.78 -7.71 0.50
CA VAL A 48 -9.79 -7.59 -0.57
C VAL A 48 -10.12 -8.54 -1.70
N THR A 49 -9.79 -8.12 -2.92
CA THR A 49 -9.74 -9.01 -4.08
C THR A 49 -8.31 -9.49 -4.25
N VAL A 50 -8.14 -10.79 -4.47
CA VAL A 50 -6.85 -11.38 -4.82
C VAL A 50 -6.93 -11.88 -6.26
N HIS A 51 -5.91 -11.53 -7.05
CA HIS A 51 -5.77 -11.96 -8.43
C HIS A 51 -4.55 -12.86 -8.59
N ARG A 52 -4.70 -13.94 -9.35
CA ARG A 52 -3.59 -14.70 -9.92
C ARG A 52 -3.64 -14.54 -11.43
N PRO A 53 -2.89 -13.58 -12.01
CA PRO A 53 -3.00 -13.29 -13.43
C PRO A 53 -2.50 -14.44 -14.33
N GLY A 54 -1.62 -15.29 -13.78
CA GLY A 54 -1.15 -16.48 -14.46
C GLY A 54 -0.12 -17.25 -13.66
N LEU A 55 0.32 -18.38 -14.23
CA LEU A 55 1.48 -19.12 -13.73
C LEU A 55 2.75 -18.36 -14.11
N ILE A 56 3.70 -18.34 -13.19
CA ILE A 56 5.03 -17.78 -13.42
C ILE A 56 6.03 -18.92 -13.58
N ASP A 57 6.90 -18.78 -14.57
CA ASP A 57 8.11 -19.61 -14.68
C ASP A 57 9.27 -18.79 -14.13
N THR A 58 9.74 -19.15 -12.95
CA THR A 58 10.76 -18.39 -12.21
C THR A 58 11.75 -19.32 -11.55
N SER A 59 13.02 -18.91 -11.50
CA SER A 59 14.08 -19.59 -10.75
C SER A 59 14.18 -19.12 -9.29
N ILE A 60 13.27 -18.25 -8.83
CA ILE A 60 13.23 -17.76 -7.45
C ILE A 60 12.92 -18.92 -6.49
N SER A 61 13.69 -19.03 -5.42
CA SER A 61 13.41 -20.01 -4.37
C SER A 61 12.17 -19.60 -3.57
N PRO A 62 11.27 -20.54 -3.20
CA PRO A 62 10.18 -20.27 -2.26
C PRO A 62 10.65 -19.72 -0.91
N PHE A 63 11.91 -19.94 -0.52
CA PHE A 63 12.46 -19.41 0.73
C PHE A 63 12.93 -17.95 0.62
N ASP A 64 13.03 -17.42 -0.61
CA ASP A 64 13.47 -16.04 -0.87
C ASP A 64 12.30 -15.05 -0.97
N VAL A 65 11.05 -15.54 -0.86
CA VAL A 65 9.82 -14.72 -0.89
C VAL A 65 9.00 -14.93 0.37
N PRO A 66 8.20 -13.94 0.82
CA PRO A 66 7.41 -14.07 2.02
C PRO A 66 6.32 -15.15 1.89
N ALA A 67 5.98 -15.79 3.00
CA ALA A 67 4.88 -16.74 3.06
C ALA A 67 3.53 -16.04 2.87
N TRP A 68 2.62 -16.68 2.14
CA TRP A 68 1.26 -16.17 1.95
C TRP A 68 0.50 -16.15 3.29
N PRO A 69 -0.03 -14.98 3.73
CA PRO A 69 -0.70 -14.83 5.03
C PRO A 69 -2.20 -15.16 5.00
N GLY A 70 -2.80 -15.34 3.82
CA GLY A 70 -4.23 -15.59 3.64
C GLY A 70 -4.61 -17.07 3.66
N PRO A 71 -5.91 -17.39 3.44
CA PRO A 71 -6.36 -18.76 3.14
C PRO A 71 -5.58 -19.34 1.95
N HIS A 72 -5.48 -20.67 1.84
CA HIS A 72 -4.79 -21.25 0.70
C HIS A 72 -5.51 -20.80 -0.59
N PRO A 73 -4.80 -20.31 -1.62
CA PRO A 73 -5.43 -19.76 -2.82
C PRO A 73 -6.43 -20.68 -3.52
N SER A 74 -6.23 -22.00 -3.48
CA SER A 74 -7.17 -22.98 -4.04
C SER A 74 -8.51 -23.06 -3.32
N GLU A 75 -8.64 -22.46 -2.13
CA GLU A 75 -9.89 -22.44 -1.37
C GLU A 75 -10.88 -21.40 -1.90
N PHE A 76 -10.41 -20.39 -2.65
CA PHE A 76 -11.24 -19.22 -2.97
C PHE A 76 -10.98 -18.60 -4.36
N LEU A 77 -9.88 -18.93 -5.04
CA LEU A 77 -9.65 -18.46 -6.40
C LEU A 77 -10.49 -19.26 -7.39
N GLU A 78 -11.19 -18.55 -8.25
CA GLU A 78 -11.96 -19.11 -9.36
C GLU A 78 -11.45 -18.58 -10.69
N PRO A 79 -11.61 -19.33 -11.80
CA PRO A 79 -11.26 -18.84 -13.13
C PRO A 79 -11.98 -17.53 -13.47
N ASN A 80 -11.23 -16.53 -13.90
CA ASN A 80 -11.72 -15.21 -14.28
C ASN A 80 -11.09 -14.76 -15.62
N PRO A 81 -11.49 -15.37 -16.75
CA PRO A 81 -10.95 -15.02 -18.06
C PRO A 81 -11.38 -13.60 -18.49
N PRO A 82 -10.50 -12.83 -19.16
CA PRO A 82 -9.16 -13.21 -19.62
C PRO A 82 -8.04 -13.01 -18.58
N SER A 83 -8.37 -12.59 -17.37
CA SER A 83 -7.45 -12.09 -16.34
C SER A 83 -6.86 -13.19 -15.43
N GLY A 84 -6.95 -14.46 -15.80
CA GLY A 84 -6.44 -15.58 -15.00
C GLY A 84 -7.46 -16.09 -13.98
N GLU A 85 -7.14 -15.98 -12.70
CA GLU A 85 -8.03 -16.35 -11.58
C GLU A 85 -8.21 -15.17 -10.61
N SER A 86 -9.36 -15.11 -9.94
CA SER A 86 -9.59 -14.14 -8.88
C SER A 86 -10.50 -14.68 -7.79
N GLY A 87 -10.44 -14.08 -6.62
CA GLY A 87 -11.35 -14.39 -5.52
C GLY A 87 -11.24 -13.37 -4.39
N GLU A 88 -12.13 -13.46 -3.42
CA GLU A 88 -12.26 -12.46 -2.36
C GLU A 88 -11.90 -13.04 -0.99
N ILE A 89 -11.27 -12.19 -0.17
CA ILE A 89 -11.05 -12.46 1.25
C ILE A 89 -11.76 -11.36 2.04
N ALA A 90 -12.51 -11.74 3.07
CA ALA A 90 -13.27 -10.83 3.91
C ALA A 90 -12.90 -10.91 5.40
N GLY A 91 -13.28 -9.87 6.15
CA GLY A 91 -13.09 -9.75 7.59
C GLY A 91 -11.62 -9.59 7.98
N ASN A 92 -11.27 -10.06 9.19
CA ASN A 92 -9.91 -9.87 9.75
C ASN A 92 -8.79 -10.41 8.84
N ARG A 93 -9.04 -11.43 8.02
CA ARG A 93 -8.04 -11.96 7.09
C ARG A 93 -7.77 -11.00 5.93
N ALA A 94 -8.76 -10.18 5.53
CA ALA A 94 -8.59 -9.17 4.50
C ALA A 94 -7.57 -8.10 4.94
N ALA A 95 -7.73 -7.60 6.17
CA ALA A 95 -6.80 -6.67 6.80
C ALA A 95 -5.36 -7.19 6.83
N THR A 96 -5.15 -8.42 7.32
CA THR A 96 -3.82 -9.02 7.39
C THR A 96 -3.21 -9.24 6.01
N THR A 97 -4.01 -9.73 5.06
CA THR A 97 -3.54 -9.99 3.68
C THR A 97 -3.18 -8.69 2.98
N TYR A 98 -4.01 -7.65 3.15
CA TYR A 98 -3.73 -6.32 2.61
C TYR A 98 -2.46 -5.72 3.21
N ALA A 99 -2.33 -5.72 4.54
CA ALA A 99 -1.15 -5.17 5.21
C ALA A 99 0.14 -5.84 4.73
N ALA A 100 0.16 -7.17 4.66
CA ALA A 100 1.32 -7.92 4.16
C ALA A 100 1.63 -7.61 2.68
N SER A 101 0.61 -7.39 1.85
CA SER A 101 0.82 -7.05 0.44
C SER A 101 1.50 -5.70 0.24
N LEU A 102 1.29 -4.74 1.15
CA LEU A 102 1.96 -3.45 1.10
C LEU A 102 3.47 -3.58 1.32
N ASP A 103 3.91 -4.60 2.06
CA ASP A 103 5.33 -4.90 2.31
C ASP A 103 5.94 -5.85 1.25
N ASN A 104 5.13 -6.32 0.28
CA ASN A 104 5.55 -7.24 -0.79
C ASN A 104 5.09 -6.75 -2.17
N PRO A 105 5.70 -5.68 -2.72
CA PRO A 105 5.24 -5.02 -3.94
C PRO A 105 5.37 -5.88 -5.21
N ASP A 106 6.27 -6.86 -5.21
CA ASP A 106 6.44 -7.80 -6.33
C ASP A 106 5.28 -8.82 -6.40
N ALA A 107 4.46 -8.90 -5.35
CA ALA A 107 3.32 -9.81 -5.26
C ALA A 107 3.69 -11.29 -5.45
N LEU A 108 4.95 -11.65 -5.17
CA LEU A 108 5.45 -13.02 -5.21
C LEU A 108 5.38 -13.63 -3.81
N TRP A 109 4.72 -14.77 -3.69
CA TRP A 109 4.43 -15.39 -2.39
C TRP A 109 4.83 -16.85 -2.38
N ASN A 110 5.38 -17.30 -1.25
CA ASN A 110 5.50 -18.72 -0.97
C ASN A 110 4.16 -19.27 -0.48
N VAL A 111 3.55 -20.09 -1.31
CA VAL A 111 2.33 -20.82 -1.01
C VAL A 111 2.69 -22.30 -0.94
N GLY A 112 2.83 -22.84 0.27
CA GLY A 112 3.09 -24.27 0.49
C GLY A 112 4.35 -24.81 -0.21
N GLY A 113 5.40 -23.99 -0.35
CA GLY A 113 6.64 -24.35 -1.03
C GLY A 113 6.65 -24.07 -2.52
N THR A 114 5.66 -23.35 -3.05
CA THR A 114 5.61 -22.92 -4.46
C THR A 114 5.52 -21.41 -4.53
N VAL A 115 6.32 -20.76 -5.38
CA VAL A 115 6.19 -19.32 -5.63
C VAL A 115 4.97 -19.06 -6.51
N GLN A 116 4.08 -18.19 -6.08
CA GLN A 116 2.90 -17.77 -6.83
C GLN A 116 2.82 -16.24 -6.94
N TRP A 117 2.30 -15.76 -8.07
CA TRP A 117 2.01 -14.34 -8.27
C TRP A 117 0.58 -14.04 -7.81
N LEU A 118 0.43 -13.39 -6.65
CA LEU A 118 -0.86 -13.06 -6.04
C LEU A 118 -0.92 -11.55 -5.74
N VAL A 119 -1.68 -10.84 -6.57
CA VAL A 119 -1.91 -9.39 -6.43
C VAL A 119 -3.09 -9.17 -5.50
N VAL A 120 -2.93 -8.33 -4.49
CA VAL A 120 -3.99 -8.01 -3.51
C VAL A 120 -4.43 -6.58 -3.72
N GLU A 121 -5.72 -6.39 -3.96
CA GLU A 121 -6.33 -5.08 -4.13
C GLU A 121 -7.40 -4.86 -3.05
N PRO A 122 -7.49 -3.67 -2.45
CA PRO A 122 -8.59 -3.36 -1.56
C PRO A 122 -9.89 -3.36 -2.38
N PHE A 123 -10.95 -3.96 -1.84
CA PHE A 123 -12.25 -3.92 -2.50
C PHE A 123 -12.77 -2.47 -2.48
N PRO A 124 -13.29 -1.94 -3.62
CA PRO A 124 -13.79 -0.57 -3.70
C PRO A 124 -15.02 -0.30 -2.83
#